data_AF-A0A528BDL8-F1
#
_entry.id   AF-A0A528BDL8-F1
#
_cell.length_a   1.000
_cell.length_b   1.000
_cell.length_c   1.000
_cell.angle_alpha   90.00
_cell.angle_beta   90.00
_cell.angle_gamma   90.00
#
_symmetry.space_group_name_H-M   'P 1'
#
loop_
_entity.id
_entity.type
_entity.pdbx_description
1 polymer ?
#
loop_
_entity_poly.entity_id
_entity_poly.type
_entity_poly.pdbx_seq_one_letter_code
_entity_poly.pdbx_strand_id
1 'polypeptide(L)'
;HQRAAAIAGHAVTEVDDFEVLAGADLAIVVNPNNPDGRIIARERLLALAGKLRAKGGLLVVDEAFMDVGPRAESLAGDVEQGGIVVLRSFGKFFGLAGLRLGFALADALTVERLEAQFGPWAVAGPALEYGIRALADSGWRAEMRRRLAEDAARLDALFGRFGVPVAGGTTLFRYIGLVDAAGLFSVLGERGILLRHFSDRPHV
;
A
#
# COMPACT_ATOMS: atom_id res chain seq x y z
N HIS A 1 8.49 -3.46 -4.28
CA HIS A 1 8.01 -4.35 -5.36
C HIS A 1 9.03 -4.54 -6.47
N GLN A 2 9.31 -3.54 -7.32
CA GLN A 2 10.23 -3.69 -8.46
C GLN A 2 11.57 -4.35 -8.11
N ARG A 3 12.30 -3.82 -7.12
CA ARG A 3 13.59 -4.39 -6.67
C ARG A 3 13.46 -5.85 -6.21
N ALA A 4 12.38 -6.20 -5.51
CA ALA A 4 12.17 -7.55 -5.01
C ALA A 4 11.88 -8.53 -6.17
N ALA A 5 11.03 -8.13 -7.12
CA ALA A 5 10.75 -8.93 -8.32
C ALA A 5 11.99 -9.14 -9.19
N ALA A 6 12.83 -8.10 -9.34
CA ALA A 6 14.10 -8.21 -10.07
C ALA A 6 15.10 -9.16 -9.38
N ILE A 7 15.20 -9.13 -8.05
CA ILE A 7 16.03 -10.08 -7.28
C ILE A 7 15.54 -11.52 -7.48
N ALA A 8 14.23 -11.72 -7.59
CA ALA A 8 13.64 -13.02 -7.89
C ALA A 8 13.79 -13.46 -9.36
N GLY A 9 14.49 -12.67 -10.20
CA GLY A 9 14.80 -13.03 -11.59
C GLY A 9 13.73 -12.63 -12.62
N HIS A 10 12.72 -11.85 -12.22
CA HIS A 10 11.71 -11.36 -13.17
C HIS A 10 12.23 -10.17 -13.97
N ALA A 11 11.87 -10.11 -15.26
CA ALA A 11 11.89 -8.86 -16.02
C ALA A 11 10.76 -7.97 -15.50
N VAL A 12 11.09 -6.75 -15.07
CA VAL A 12 10.12 -5.85 -14.43
C VAL A 12 9.92 -4.59 -15.27
N THR A 13 8.66 -4.24 -15.48
CA THR A 13 8.25 -2.99 -16.12
C THR A 13 7.18 -2.33 -15.27
N GLU A 14 7.36 -1.04 -15.00
CA GLU A 14 6.31 -0.22 -14.39
C GLU A 14 5.43 0.35 -15.50
N VAL A 15 4.11 0.30 -15.28
CA VAL A 15 3.11 0.71 -16.27
C VAL A 15 2.06 1.58 -15.61
N ASP A 16 1.58 2.59 -16.33
CA ASP A 16 0.51 3.47 -15.86
C ASP A 16 -0.88 2.94 -16.24
N ASP A 17 -0.95 2.17 -17.34
CA ASP A 17 -2.19 1.54 -17.82
C ASP A 17 -2.43 0.19 -17.11
N PHE A 18 -3.54 0.12 -16.38
CA PHE A 18 -3.99 -1.08 -15.68
C PHE A 18 -4.24 -2.26 -16.63
N GLU A 19 -4.72 -2.02 -17.85
CA GLU A 19 -5.11 -3.12 -18.75
C GLU A 19 -3.89 -3.90 -19.27
N VAL A 20 -2.72 -3.25 -19.34
CA VAL A 20 -1.45 -3.89 -19.75
C VAL A 20 -1.04 -5.00 -18.77
N LEU A 21 -1.43 -4.90 -17.49
CA LEU A 21 -1.09 -5.89 -16.46
C LEU A 21 -1.59 -7.29 -16.80
N ALA A 22 -2.69 -7.41 -17.57
CA ALA A 22 -3.22 -8.71 -17.99
C ALA A 22 -2.23 -9.51 -18.88
N GLY A 23 -1.25 -8.83 -19.49
CA GLY A 23 -0.20 -9.44 -20.30
C GLY A 23 0.92 -10.11 -19.47
N ALA A 24 1.12 -9.71 -18.21
CA ALA A 24 2.23 -10.18 -17.37
C ALA A 24 1.97 -11.55 -16.72
N ASP A 25 3.01 -12.28 -16.33
CA ASP A 25 2.87 -13.51 -15.52
C ASP A 25 2.66 -13.19 -14.03
N LEU A 26 3.21 -12.07 -13.58
CA LEU A 26 3.07 -11.53 -12.23
C LEU A 26 2.67 -10.06 -12.34
N ALA A 27 1.49 -9.71 -11.83
CA ALA A 27 1.07 -8.32 -11.69
C ALA A 27 1.15 -7.91 -10.23
N ILE A 28 1.73 -6.73 -9.95
CA ILE A 28 1.77 -6.15 -8.61
C ILE A 28 1.04 -4.82 -8.64
N VAL A 29 -0.01 -4.68 -7.84
CA VAL A 29 -0.82 -3.47 -7.73
C VAL A 29 -0.77 -2.98 -6.29
N VAL A 30 -0.48 -1.69 -6.08
CA VAL A 30 -0.59 -1.06 -4.75
C VAL A 30 -1.96 -0.40 -4.64
N ASN A 31 -2.77 -0.79 -3.65
CA ASN A 31 -4.15 -0.33 -3.51
C ASN A 31 -4.54 -0.13 -2.03
N PRO A 32 -4.75 1.09 -1.53
CA PRO A 32 -4.57 2.39 -2.21
C PRO A 32 -3.11 2.64 -2.62
N ASN A 33 -2.92 3.28 -3.77
CA ASN A 33 -1.60 3.55 -4.34
C ASN A 33 -0.83 4.63 -3.56
N ASN A 34 0.50 4.57 -3.65
CA ASN A 34 1.42 5.60 -3.14
C ASN A 34 2.26 6.11 -4.31
N PRO A 35 2.18 7.40 -4.67
CA PRO A 35 1.80 8.51 -3.79
C PRO A 35 0.44 9.15 -4.01
N ASP A 36 -0.30 8.82 -5.05
CA ASP A 36 -1.55 9.53 -5.40
C ASP A 36 -2.77 9.11 -4.54
N GLY A 37 -2.67 8.03 -3.75
CA GLY A 37 -3.78 7.50 -2.97
C GLY A 37 -4.88 6.83 -3.80
N ARG A 38 -4.67 6.68 -5.11
CA ARG A 38 -5.68 6.14 -6.03
C ARG A 38 -6.11 4.74 -5.62
N ILE A 39 -7.40 4.48 -5.79
CA ILE A 39 -8.00 3.19 -5.51
C ILE A 39 -8.48 2.55 -6.81
N ILE A 40 -8.17 1.27 -6.98
CA ILE A 40 -8.71 0.44 -8.04
C ILE A 40 -9.85 -0.39 -7.44
N ALA A 41 -11.00 -0.39 -8.13
CA ALA A 41 -12.19 -1.11 -7.70
C ALA A 41 -11.91 -2.62 -7.59
N ARG A 42 -12.45 -3.24 -6.53
CA ARG A 42 -12.33 -4.67 -6.24
C ARG A 42 -12.69 -5.52 -7.45
N GLU A 43 -13.77 -5.20 -8.15
CA GLU A 43 -14.25 -5.98 -9.30
C GLU A 43 -13.22 -5.98 -10.45
N ARG A 44 -12.52 -4.87 -10.67
CA ARG A 44 -11.47 -4.78 -11.69
C ARG A 44 -10.24 -5.60 -11.31
N LEU A 45 -9.87 -5.58 -10.03
CA LEU A 45 -8.76 -6.40 -9.53
C LEU A 45 -9.09 -7.90 -9.62
N LEU A 46 -10.32 -8.30 -9.30
CA LEU A 46 -10.78 -9.68 -9.47
C LEU A 46 -10.80 -10.12 -10.93
N ALA A 47 -11.25 -9.24 -11.85
CA ALA A 47 -11.20 -9.52 -13.28
C ALA A 47 -9.75 -9.72 -13.77
N LEU A 48 -8.81 -8.89 -13.31
CA LEU A 48 -7.38 -9.05 -13.60
C LEU A 48 -6.84 -10.37 -13.03
N ALA A 49 -7.13 -10.68 -11.77
CA ALA A 49 -6.73 -11.94 -11.14
C ALA A 49 -7.23 -13.16 -11.92
N GLY A 50 -8.48 -13.13 -12.38
CA GLY A 50 -9.05 -14.19 -13.21
C GLY A 50 -8.30 -14.38 -14.54
N LYS A 51 -7.97 -13.28 -15.24
CA LYS A 51 -7.17 -13.31 -16.47
C LYS A 51 -5.77 -13.88 -16.24
N LEU A 52 -5.10 -13.48 -15.15
CA LEU A 52 -3.77 -13.96 -14.79
C LEU A 52 -3.81 -15.45 -14.43
N ARG A 53 -4.74 -15.85 -13.56
CA ARG A 53 -4.91 -17.24 -13.13
C ARG A 53 -5.17 -18.19 -14.28
N ALA A 54 -5.94 -17.78 -15.29
CA ALA A 54 -6.25 -18.59 -16.47
C ALA A 54 -5.00 -19.03 -17.26
N LYS A 55 -3.89 -18.31 -17.14
CA LYS A 55 -2.59 -18.63 -17.74
C LYS A 55 -1.52 -19.02 -16.71
N GLY A 56 -1.91 -19.32 -15.47
CA GLY A 56 -1.00 -19.70 -14.39
C GLY A 56 -0.25 -18.52 -13.74
N GLY A 57 -0.67 -17.28 -14.00
CA GLY A 57 -0.11 -16.08 -13.41
C GLY A 57 -0.66 -15.74 -12.02
N LEU A 58 -0.09 -14.70 -11.41
CA LEU A 58 -0.36 -14.28 -10.03
C LEU A 58 -0.65 -12.76 -9.95
N LEU A 59 -1.71 -12.39 -9.23
CA LEU A 59 -1.92 -11.00 -8.80
C LEU A 59 -1.44 -10.82 -7.36
N VAL A 60 -0.52 -9.89 -7.14
CA VAL A 60 -0.15 -9.41 -5.80
C VAL A 60 -0.76 -8.02 -5.60
N VAL A 61 -1.59 -7.86 -4.56
CA VAL A 61 -2.14 -6.57 -4.17
C VAL A 61 -1.50 -6.11 -2.86
N ASP A 62 -0.73 -5.03 -2.90
CA ASP A 62 -0.20 -4.38 -1.71
C ASP A 62 -1.24 -3.44 -1.11
N GLU A 63 -1.83 -3.89 -0.01
CA GLU A 63 -2.87 -3.19 0.75
C GLU A 63 -2.30 -2.55 2.02
N ALA A 64 -1.02 -2.16 2.05
CA ALA A 64 -0.39 -1.53 3.20
C ALA A 64 -1.06 -0.24 3.70
N PHE A 65 -1.93 0.39 2.90
CA PHE A 65 -2.70 1.58 3.26
C PHE A 65 -4.21 1.31 3.40
N MET A 66 -4.67 0.08 3.18
CA MET A 66 -6.11 -0.25 3.15
C MET A 66 -6.78 -0.16 4.53
N ASP A 67 -6.01 -0.16 5.63
CA ASP A 67 -6.54 0.06 6.98
C ASP A 67 -7.21 1.43 7.16
N VAL A 68 -6.80 2.43 6.38
CA VAL A 68 -7.43 3.76 6.33
C VAL A 68 -8.21 4.01 5.03
N GLY A 69 -8.19 3.05 4.10
CA GLY A 69 -8.87 3.11 2.81
C GLY A 69 -10.31 2.57 2.85
N PRO A 70 -11.00 2.57 1.70
CA PRO A 70 -12.33 1.98 1.58
C PRO A 70 -12.21 0.45 1.61
N ARG A 71 -12.43 -0.13 2.80
CA ARG A 71 -12.27 -1.57 3.04
C ARG A 71 -13.13 -2.48 2.13
N ALA A 72 -14.17 -1.94 1.50
CA ALA A 72 -14.95 -2.66 0.49
C ALA A 72 -14.16 -3.00 -0.79
N GLU A 73 -13.09 -2.25 -1.07
CA GLU A 73 -12.24 -2.42 -2.25
C GLU A 73 -11.07 -3.41 -2.03
N SER A 74 -10.99 -3.96 -0.83
CA SER A 74 -9.96 -4.93 -0.43
C SER A 74 -10.22 -6.31 -1.03
N LEU A 75 -9.17 -6.97 -1.53
CA LEU A 75 -9.21 -8.36 -1.98
C LEU A 75 -8.97 -9.39 -0.86
N ALA A 76 -8.71 -8.94 0.37
CA ALA A 76 -8.44 -9.85 1.50
C ALA A 76 -9.50 -10.97 1.67
N GLY A 77 -10.77 -10.71 1.35
CA GLY A 77 -11.85 -11.70 1.43
C GLY A 77 -11.98 -12.63 0.21
N ASP A 78 -11.15 -12.45 -0.81
CA ASP A 78 -11.25 -13.14 -2.10
C ASP A 78 -10.06 -14.06 -2.39
N VAL A 79 -9.08 -14.13 -1.49
CA VAL A 79 -7.82 -14.85 -1.71
C VAL A 79 -8.01 -16.35 -1.95
N GLU A 80 -9.06 -16.95 -1.38
CA GLU A 80 -9.43 -18.36 -1.57
C GLU A 80 -9.81 -18.70 -3.01
N GLN A 81 -10.08 -17.71 -3.86
CA GLN A 81 -10.27 -17.96 -5.30
C GLN A 81 -8.97 -18.43 -5.98
N GLY A 82 -7.81 -18.25 -5.33
CA GLY A 82 -6.50 -18.60 -5.84
C GLY A 82 -5.97 -17.61 -6.88
N GLY A 83 -4.64 -17.60 -7.06
CA GLY A 83 -3.97 -16.65 -7.96
C GLY A 83 -3.97 -15.20 -7.46
N ILE A 84 -4.24 -15.00 -6.17
CA ILE A 84 -4.27 -13.70 -5.48
C ILE A 84 -3.42 -13.79 -4.22
N VAL A 85 -2.53 -12.82 -4.02
CA VAL A 85 -1.82 -12.59 -2.77
C VAL A 85 -2.07 -11.15 -2.33
N VAL A 86 -2.60 -10.96 -1.14
CA VAL A 86 -2.79 -9.64 -0.53
C VAL A 86 -1.72 -9.40 0.52
N LEU A 87 -0.99 -8.29 0.43
CA LEU A 87 0.02 -7.90 1.41
C LEU A 87 -0.53 -6.85 2.37
N ARG A 88 -0.27 -7.01 3.67
CA ARG A 88 -0.63 -6.06 4.72
C ARG A 88 0.58 -5.70 5.57
N SER A 89 0.55 -4.51 6.17
CA SER A 89 1.70 -3.97 6.92
C SER A 89 1.29 -3.34 8.25
N PHE A 90 2.10 -3.57 9.28
CA PHE A 90 1.99 -2.87 10.55
C PHE A 90 2.74 -1.54 10.57
N GLY A 91 3.51 -1.24 9.53
CA GLY A 91 4.37 -0.07 9.51
C GLY A 91 3.68 1.25 9.21
N LYS A 92 2.40 1.22 8.82
CA LYS A 92 1.63 2.41 8.41
C LYS A 92 0.62 2.77 9.50
N PHE A 93 -0.63 2.36 9.31
CA PHE A 93 -1.74 2.66 10.21
C PHE A 93 -1.46 2.33 11.69
N PHE A 94 -0.78 1.21 11.96
CA PHE A 94 -0.46 0.78 13.32
C PHE A 94 0.74 1.51 13.96
N GLY A 95 1.50 2.29 13.19
CA GLY A 95 2.66 3.03 13.70
C GLY A 95 3.86 2.17 14.10
N LEU A 96 3.92 0.90 13.68
CA LEU A 96 4.93 -0.07 14.10
C LEU A 96 6.00 -0.31 13.01
N ALA A 97 6.43 0.76 12.31
CA ALA A 97 7.36 0.63 11.17
C ALA A 97 8.69 -0.04 11.54
N GLY A 98 9.23 0.28 12.73
CA GLY A 98 10.46 -0.29 13.26
C GLY A 98 10.37 -1.77 13.64
N LEU A 99 9.15 -2.30 13.84
CA LEU A 99 8.92 -3.70 14.23
C LEU A 99 9.17 -4.68 13.09
N ARG A 100 9.17 -4.18 11.84
CA ARG A 100 9.38 -4.97 10.62
C ARG A 100 8.37 -6.11 10.46
N LEU A 101 7.10 -5.84 10.76
CA LEU A 101 6.01 -6.81 10.67
C LEU A 101 5.05 -6.53 9.52
N GLY A 102 4.71 -7.58 8.78
CA GLY A 102 3.68 -7.62 7.75
C GLY A 102 3.18 -9.05 7.60
N PHE A 103 2.14 -9.24 6.79
CA PHE A 103 1.60 -10.57 6.49
C PHE A 103 1.05 -10.62 5.07
N ALA A 104 0.96 -11.84 4.54
CA ALA A 104 0.33 -12.15 3.28
C ALA A 104 -0.95 -12.95 3.54
N LEU A 105 -2.01 -12.64 2.79
CA LEU A 105 -3.22 -13.46 2.69
C LEU A 105 -3.21 -14.07 1.29
N ALA A 106 -3.39 -15.37 1.20
CA ALA A 106 -3.39 -16.12 -0.06
C ALA A 106 -4.20 -17.42 0.13
N ASP A 107 -4.49 -18.13 -0.96
CA ASP A 107 -5.04 -19.48 -0.88
C ASP A 107 -4.07 -20.46 -0.18
N ALA A 108 -4.61 -21.56 0.35
CA ALA A 108 -3.84 -22.53 1.14
C ALA A 108 -2.59 -23.08 0.44
N LEU A 109 -2.67 -23.35 -0.87
CA LEU A 109 -1.53 -23.87 -1.64
C LEU A 109 -0.42 -22.82 -1.76
N THR A 110 -0.79 -21.56 -1.96
CA THR A 110 0.17 -20.44 -1.97
C THR A 110 0.78 -20.22 -0.59
N VAL A 111 -0.01 -20.31 0.49
CA VAL A 111 0.49 -20.19 1.87
C VAL A 111 1.51 -21.30 2.18
N GLU A 112 1.21 -22.56 1.87
CA GLU A 112 2.13 -23.69 2.10
C GLU A 112 3.48 -23.48 1.39
N ARG A 113 3.44 -22.98 0.14
CA ARG A 113 4.65 -22.63 -0.61
C ARG A 113 5.44 -21.52 0.05
N LEU A 114 4.78 -20.49 0.56
CA LEU A 114 5.43 -19.38 1.26
C LEU A 114 6.07 -19.86 2.57
N GLU A 115 5.35 -20.66 3.37
CA GLU A 115 5.86 -21.22 4.63
C GLU A 115 7.10 -22.09 4.42
N ALA A 116 7.08 -22.95 3.39
CA ALA A 116 8.23 -23.77 3.01
C ALA A 116 9.47 -22.94 2.65
N GLN A 117 9.29 -21.75 2.07
CA GLN A 117 10.39 -20.84 1.71
C GLN A 117 10.90 -20.03 2.91
N PHE A 118 10.01 -19.58 3.80
CA PHE A 118 10.40 -18.78 4.96
C PHE A 118 11.10 -19.60 6.05
N GLY A 119 10.71 -20.86 6.22
CA GLY A 119 11.25 -21.73 7.26
C GLY A 119 10.89 -21.28 8.69
N PRO A 120 11.44 -21.96 9.71
CA PRO A 120 11.13 -21.64 11.11
C PRO A 120 11.73 -20.28 11.51
N TRP A 121 11.05 -19.58 12.42
CA TRP A 121 11.49 -18.32 13.03
C TRP A 121 11.66 -17.12 12.08
N ALA A 122 10.89 -17.07 10.99
CA ALA A 122 10.91 -15.95 10.04
C ALA A 122 10.54 -14.59 10.64
N VAL A 123 9.92 -14.56 11.83
CA VAL A 123 9.46 -13.35 12.51
C VAL A 123 9.91 -13.37 13.98
N ALA A 124 10.39 -12.23 14.46
CA ALA A 124 10.77 -12.08 15.86
C ALA A 124 9.56 -12.21 16.80
N GLY A 125 9.70 -12.95 17.91
CA GLY A 125 8.64 -13.15 18.90
C GLY A 125 7.98 -11.86 19.40
N PRO A 126 8.76 -10.81 19.78
CA PRO A 126 8.18 -9.51 20.15
C PRO A 126 7.34 -8.88 19.03
N ALA A 127 7.70 -9.07 17.76
CA ALA A 127 6.91 -8.56 16.66
C ALA A 127 5.52 -9.20 16.61
N LEU A 128 5.44 -10.53 16.79
CA LEU A 128 4.16 -11.24 16.86
C LEU A 128 3.31 -10.76 18.04
N GLU A 129 3.90 -10.59 19.23
CA GLU A 129 3.18 -10.12 20.43
C GLU A 129 2.53 -8.74 20.21
N TYR A 130 3.29 -7.77 19.70
CA TYR A 130 2.74 -6.45 19.39
C TYR A 130 1.74 -6.48 18.24
N GLY A 131 1.96 -7.32 17.23
CA GLY A 131 1.04 -7.52 16.11
C GLY A 131 -0.33 -8.04 16.55
N ILE A 132 -0.36 -9.05 17.42
CA ILE A 132 -1.59 -9.62 17.99
C ILE A 132 -2.37 -8.55 18.76
N ARG A 133 -1.70 -7.81 19.65
CA ARG A 133 -2.35 -6.75 20.44
C ARG A 133 -2.91 -5.64 19.54
N ALA A 134 -2.14 -5.21 18.54
CA ALA A 134 -2.57 -4.18 17.58
C ALA A 134 -3.80 -4.62 16.78
N LEU A 135 -3.88 -5.91 16.37
CA LEU A 135 -5.03 -6.47 15.67
C LEU A 135 -6.24 -6.71 16.59
N ALA A 136 -6.04 -6.95 17.89
CA ALA A 136 -7.13 -7.16 18.83
C ALA A 136 -7.82 -5.84 19.25
N ASP A 137 -7.08 -4.73 19.28
CA ASP A 137 -7.58 -3.44 19.78
C ASP A 137 -8.48 -2.72 18.76
N SER A 138 -9.76 -3.10 18.70
CA SER A 138 -10.77 -2.45 17.84
C SER A 138 -11.03 -0.99 18.23
N GLY A 139 -10.99 -0.66 19.52
CA GLY A 139 -11.23 0.69 20.05
C GLY A 139 -10.16 1.67 19.58
N TRP A 140 -8.89 1.33 19.78
CA TRP A 140 -7.77 2.13 19.30
C TRP A 140 -7.82 2.32 17.77
N ARG A 141 -8.14 1.26 17.02
CA ARG A 141 -8.21 1.35 15.55
C ARG A 141 -9.36 2.24 15.08
N ALA A 142 -10.49 2.29 15.78
CA ALA A 142 -11.58 3.19 15.44
C ALA A 142 -11.18 4.65 15.71
N GLU A 143 -10.61 4.90 16.88
CA GLU A 143 -10.15 6.22 17.31
C GLU A 143 -9.03 6.76 16.43
N MET A 144 -8.05 5.92 16.07
CA MET A 144 -6.95 6.31 15.18
C MET A 144 -7.46 6.72 13.80
N ARG A 145 -8.45 6.02 13.23
CA ARG A 145 -9.07 6.43 11.96
C ARG A 145 -9.74 7.80 12.06
N ARG A 146 -10.46 8.06 13.15
CA ARG A 146 -11.11 9.35 13.40
C ARG A 146 -10.08 10.48 13.48
N ARG A 147 -9.03 10.28 14.29
CA ARG A 147 -7.92 11.24 14.42
C ARG A 147 -7.23 11.51 13.09
N LEU A 148 -6.91 10.48 12.31
CA LEU A 148 -6.30 10.65 10.99
C LEU A 148 -7.21 11.39 10.02
N ALA A 149 -8.52 11.18 10.06
CA ALA A 149 -9.46 11.94 9.24
C ALA A 149 -9.48 13.44 9.63
N GLU A 150 -9.46 13.74 10.92
CA GLU A 150 -9.39 15.12 11.43
C GLU A 150 -8.08 15.81 11.06
N ASP A 151 -6.94 15.14 11.25
CA ASP A 151 -5.62 15.67 10.88
C ASP A 151 -5.50 15.93 9.38
N ALA A 152 -6.03 15.01 8.57
CA ALA A 152 -5.99 15.15 7.13
C ALA A 152 -6.90 16.30 6.65
N ALA A 153 -8.10 16.46 7.23
CA ALA A 153 -8.96 17.61 6.95
C ALA A 153 -8.34 18.94 7.38
N ARG A 154 -7.62 18.97 8.51
CA ARG A 154 -6.86 20.14 8.96
C ARG A 154 -5.74 20.51 7.99
N LEU A 155 -5.05 19.51 7.44
CA LEU A 155 -4.02 19.71 6.43
C LEU A 155 -4.60 20.21 5.10
N ASP A 156 -5.73 19.66 4.67
CA ASP A 156 -6.45 20.10 3.46
C ASP A 156 -6.89 21.58 3.60
N ALA A 157 -7.44 21.96 4.76
CA ALA A 157 -7.79 23.35 5.06
C ALA A 157 -6.57 24.28 5.09
N LEU A 158 -5.43 23.82 5.62
CA LEU A 158 -4.18 24.58 5.62
C LEU A 158 -3.73 24.87 4.18
N PHE A 159 -3.67 23.85 3.33
CA PHE A 159 -3.29 24.03 1.93
C PHE A 159 -4.28 24.93 1.16
N GLY A 160 -5.58 24.78 1.43
CA GLY A 160 -6.63 25.63 0.87
C GLY A 160 -6.44 27.11 1.17
N ARG A 161 -5.97 27.48 2.38
CA ARG A 161 -5.66 28.88 2.74
C ARG A 161 -4.55 29.50 1.90
N PHE A 162 -3.68 28.67 1.32
CA PHE A 162 -2.58 29.11 0.45
C PHE A 162 -2.89 28.87 -1.04
N GLY A 163 -4.12 28.47 -1.38
CA GLY A 163 -4.50 28.18 -2.77
C GLY A 163 -3.80 26.95 -3.36
N VAL A 164 -3.32 26.03 -2.51
CA VAL A 164 -2.68 24.79 -2.94
C VAL A 164 -3.72 23.67 -2.95
N PRO A 165 -4.13 23.15 -4.13
CA PRO A 165 -5.06 22.05 -4.18
C PRO A 165 -4.36 20.74 -3.78
N VAL A 166 -5.07 19.93 -2.99
CA VAL A 166 -4.65 18.55 -2.69
C VAL A 166 -5.02 17.69 -3.90
N ALA A 167 -4.00 17.09 -4.54
CA ALA A 167 -4.15 16.28 -5.73
C ALA A 167 -4.62 14.85 -5.42
N GLY A 168 -4.34 14.36 -4.20
CA GLY A 168 -4.77 13.03 -3.77
C GLY A 168 -4.18 12.61 -2.42
N GLY A 169 -4.08 11.30 -2.24
CA GLY A 169 -3.49 10.65 -1.07
C GLY A 169 -4.48 9.90 -0.19
N THR A 170 -4.09 9.65 1.05
CA THR A 170 -4.89 8.92 2.05
C THR A 170 -4.94 9.73 3.35
N THR A 171 -5.69 9.31 4.37
CA THR A 171 -5.63 10.02 5.67
C THR A 171 -4.27 9.90 6.37
N LEU A 172 -3.36 9.04 5.89
CA LEU A 172 -1.98 8.96 6.38
C LEU A 172 -1.02 9.95 5.69
N PHE A 173 -1.35 10.44 4.50
CA PHE A 173 -0.51 11.37 3.75
C PHE A 173 -1.33 12.12 2.69
N ARG A 174 -0.97 13.37 2.43
CA ARG A 174 -1.54 14.12 1.30
C ARG A 174 -0.55 14.23 0.17
N TYR A 175 -1.07 14.11 -1.05
CA TYR A 175 -0.34 14.36 -2.28
C TYR A 175 -0.72 15.72 -2.84
N ILE A 176 0.28 16.55 -3.12
CA ILE A 176 0.09 17.91 -3.64
C ILE A 176 0.95 18.08 -4.89
N GLY A 177 0.36 18.67 -5.92
CA GLY A 177 1.08 19.12 -7.10
C GLY A 177 1.41 20.60 -6.97
N LEU A 178 2.67 20.98 -7.18
CA LEU A 178 3.14 22.36 -7.14
C LEU A 178 4.15 22.60 -8.25
N VAL A 179 4.10 23.79 -8.87
CA VAL A 179 5.04 24.19 -9.92
C VAL A 179 6.49 24.20 -9.39
N ASP A 180 6.69 24.67 -8.16
CA ASP A 180 7.98 24.66 -7.48
C ASP A 180 7.97 23.73 -6.24
N ALA A 181 7.69 22.44 -6.48
CA ALA A 181 7.72 21.43 -5.43
C ALA A 181 9.12 21.27 -4.80
N ALA A 182 10.18 21.46 -5.59
CA ALA A 182 11.57 21.39 -5.14
C ALA A 182 11.92 22.53 -4.16
N GLY A 183 11.51 23.77 -4.48
CA GLY A 183 11.70 24.91 -3.59
C GLY A 183 10.97 24.72 -2.26
N LEU A 184 9.70 24.27 -2.28
CA LEU A 184 8.96 23.97 -1.05
C LEU A 184 9.66 22.88 -0.21
N PHE A 185 10.13 21.81 -0.86
CA PHE A 185 10.87 20.74 -0.18
C PHE A 185 12.12 21.27 0.53
N SER A 186 12.93 22.12 -0.12
CA SER A 186 14.13 22.71 0.49
C SER A 186 13.77 23.62 1.66
N VAL A 187 12.83 24.55 1.47
CA VAL A 187 12.42 25.55 2.47
C VAL A 187 11.86 24.90 3.73
N LEU A 188 11.05 23.84 3.58
CA LEU A 188 10.53 23.08 4.72
C LEU A 188 11.61 22.21 5.36
N GLY A 189 12.48 21.57 4.57
CA GLY A 189 13.59 20.77 5.06
C GLY A 189 14.57 21.56 5.92
N GLU A 190 14.93 22.77 5.48
CA GLU A 190 15.76 23.73 6.24
C GLU A 190 15.13 24.16 7.57
N ARG A 191 13.80 24.02 7.70
CA ARG A 191 13.03 24.30 8.92
C ARG A 191 12.71 23.05 9.74
N GLY A 192 13.29 21.90 9.39
CA GLY A 192 13.08 20.63 10.09
C GLY A 192 11.76 19.94 9.76
N ILE A 193 11.06 20.35 8.70
CA ILE A 193 9.83 19.71 8.22
C ILE A 193 10.18 18.90 6.97
N LEU A 194 10.38 17.60 7.15
CA LEU A 194 10.74 16.70 6.05
C LEU A 194 9.49 16.26 5.28
N LEU A 195 9.44 16.56 3.99
CA LEU A 195 8.47 16.01 3.05
C LEU A 195 9.08 14.88 2.22
N ARG A 196 8.25 14.18 1.45
CA ARG A 196 8.73 13.31 0.37
C ARG A 196 8.53 14.01 -0.97
N HIS A 197 9.63 14.33 -1.63
CA HIS A 197 9.65 14.91 -2.97
C HIS A 197 9.81 13.79 -4.02
N PHE A 198 9.02 13.85 -5.10
CA PHE A 198 9.03 12.87 -6.18
C PHE A 198 9.67 13.47 -7.45
N SER A 199 10.96 13.84 -7.35
CA SER A 199 11.71 14.48 -8.45
C SER A 199 11.72 13.69 -9.75
N ASP A 200 11.72 12.37 -9.66
CA ASP A 200 11.87 11.48 -10.82
C ASP A 200 10.50 11.11 -11.44
N ARG A 201 9.42 11.69 -10.92
CA ARG A 201 8.03 11.43 -11.33
C ARG A 201 7.21 12.73 -11.34
N PRO A 202 7.56 13.71 -12.20
CA PRO A 202 6.92 15.03 -12.22
C PRO A 202 5.44 15.02 -12.66
N HIS A 203 4.94 13.87 -13.13
CA HIS A 203 3.57 13.69 -13.63
C HIS A 203 2.75 12.65 -12.86
N VAL A 204 3.32 12.08 -11.80
CA VAL A 204 2.53 11.28 -10.84
C VAL A 204 1.78 12.22 -9.92
#